data_AF-A0A969NP21-F1
#
_entry.id   AF-A0A969NP21-F1
#
_cell.length_a   1.000
_cell.length_b   1.000
_cell.length_c   1.000
_cell.angle_alpha   90.00
_cell.angle_beta   90.00
_cell.angle_gamma   90.00
#
_symmetry.space_group_name_H-M   'P 1'
#
loop_
_entity.id
_entity.type
_entity.pdbx_description
1 polymer ?
#
loop_
_entity_poly.entity_id
_entity_poly.type
_entity_poly.pdbx_seq_one_letter_code
_entity_poly.pdbx_strand_id
1 'polypeptide(L)'
;MILEISRQLRRLTEFAGKVAASESGVRLEDTDRQDEIGVLTRNLNEMAENVDVNLESRKQEAERQRQQKETLEQEIVQLIDDLQGAVDGDLTVRASLSSLEMSTVADLFNAVIDSLKDIAVQVKESSTQVSFALGENEESIQLLAQQALQEAEETHKTLGSVQQMSLSIEEVATNANQAATLADDAYQETQEGSSAMDATVNSILNVRTTVGETAKKMKRLGESSQKISQVVSLIEEIALKTNLLAINASVEASRAGEQGQGFTVVAEQVGALAEQSAAATKEIAKIVAAIQSETQEVTQAMELGTSQVVDTTRLVESTKQRLGQVLERSRSINELMKLISQSTVSQADTSRTVTNLIQQIAKQSEARLNSSQQIAQSMQATAQVAQQLESAVEQFKVAE
;
A
#
# COMPACT_ATOMS: atom_id res chain seq x y z
N MET A 1 -67.20 126.90 -34.71
CA MET A 1 -66.15 126.18 -35.46
C MET A 1 -65.00 125.68 -34.57
N ILE A 2 -64.15 126.53 -33.94
CA ILE A 2 -63.04 126.04 -33.08
C ILE A 2 -63.52 125.28 -31.83
N LEU A 3 -64.62 125.72 -31.18
CA LEU A 3 -65.20 125.04 -30.02
C LEU A 3 -65.79 123.64 -30.33
N GLU A 4 -66.23 123.41 -31.56
CA GLU A 4 -66.82 122.12 -32.00
C GLU A 4 -65.73 121.07 -32.22
N ILE A 5 -64.62 121.45 -32.86
CA ILE A 5 -63.46 120.58 -33.08
C ILE A 5 -62.81 120.20 -31.74
N SER A 6 -62.69 121.14 -30.80
CA SER A 6 -62.13 120.87 -29.47
C SER A 6 -62.97 119.87 -28.68
N ARG A 7 -64.31 119.94 -28.75
CA ARG A 7 -65.21 118.97 -28.09
C ARG A 7 -65.11 117.58 -28.71
N GLN A 8 -64.95 117.49 -30.04
CA GLN A 8 -64.79 116.22 -30.75
C GLN A 8 -63.42 115.59 -30.49
N LEU A 9 -62.33 116.36 -30.52
CA LEU A 9 -60.99 115.89 -30.14
C LEU A 9 -60.96 115.42 -28.68
N ARG A 10 -61.66 116.10 -27.77
CA ARG A 10 -61.77 115.66 -26.36
C ARG A 10 -62.48 114.31 -26.24
N ARG A 11 -63.54 114.08 -27.03
CA ARG A 11 -64.21 112.76 -27.12
C ARG A 11 -63.29 111.67 -27.69
N LEU A 12 -62.52 111.97 -28.74
CA LEU A 12 -61.52 111.03 -29.27
C LEU A 12 -60.41 110.73 -28.27
N THR A 13 -59.97 111.73 -27.50
CA THR A 13 -58.96 111.57 -26.44
C THR A 13 -59.51 110.72 -25.28
N GLU A 14 -60.76 110.95 -24.86
CA GLU A 14 -61.44 110.11 -23.87
C GLU A 14 -61.59 108.68 -24.36
N PHE A 15 -61.95 108.47 -25.63
CA PHE A 15 -62.06 107.15 -26.22
C PHE A 15 -60.71 106.44 -26.31
N ALA A 16 -59.66 107.10 -26.77
CA ALA A 16 -58.30 106.56 -26.75
C ALA A 16 -57.86 106.22 -25.32
N GLY A 17 -58.26 107.02 -24.32
CA GLY A 17 -58.07 106.73 -22.90
C GLY A 17 -58.81 105.48 -22.43
N LYS A 18 -60.05 105.25 -22.89
CA LYS A 18 -60.84 104.05 -22.59
C LYS A 18 -60.28 102.79 -23.25
N VAL A 19 -59.84 102.89 -24.52
CA VAL A 19 -59.15 101.79 -25.23
C VAL A 19 -57.81 101.47 -24.55
N ALA A 20 -57.06 102.49 -24.11
CA ALA A 20 -55.82 102.30 -23.34
C ALA A 20 -56.08 101.71 -21.93
N ALA A 21 -57.23 102.05 -21.32
CA ALA A 21 -57.69 101.47 -20.06
C ALA A 21 -58.28 100.05 -20.22
N SER A 22 -58.26 99.49 -21.44
CA SER A 22 -58.77 98.14 -21.75
C SER A 22 -60.27 97.98 -21.48
N GLU A 23 -61.08 99.03 -21.63
CA GLU A 23 -62.54 98.92 -21.63
C GLU A 23 -63.02 98.33 -22.97
N SER A 24 -63.60 97.13 -22.91
CA SER A 24 -64.10 96.42 -24.10
C SER A 24 -65.46 96.91 -24.58
N GLY A 25 -65.71 96.79 -25.89
CA GLY A 25 -67.01 97.09 -26.49
C GLY A 25 -67.33 98.60 -26.61
N VAL A 26 -66.36 99.48 -26.37
CA VAL A 26 -66.52 100.91 -26.56
C VAL A 26 -66.39 101.23 -28.05
N ARG A 27 -67.38 101.92 -28.63
CA ARG A 27 -67.34 102.44 -30.01
C ARG A 27 -67.66 103.92 -30.04
N LEU A 28 -66.96 104.66 -30.89
CA LEU A 28 -67.31 106.05 -31.21
C LEU A 28 -68.47 106.08 -32.21
N GLU A 29 -69.52 106.82 -31.87
CA GLU A 29 -70.62 107.19 -32.77
C GLU A 29 -70.18 108.31 -33.75
N ASP A 30 -70.93 108.58 -34.82
CA ASP A 30 -70.62 109.54 -35.92
C ASP A 30 -69.51 109.13 -36.92
N THR A 31 -69.52 107.87 -37.40
CA THR A 31 -68.61 107.39 -38.47
C THR A 31 -68.93 107.87 -39.89
N ASP A 32 -70.09 108.50 -40.11
CA ASP A 32 -70.55 108.94 -41.43
C ASP A 32 -69.95 110.30 -41.88
N ARG A 33 -69.06 110.88 -41.08
CA ARG A 33 -68.34 112.10 -41.43
C ARG A 33 -67.25 111.83 -42.46
N GLN A 34 -67.13 112.70 -43.46
CA GLN A 34 -66.07 112.67 -44.47
C GLN A 34 -64.87 113.58 -44.15
N ASP A 35 -64.84 114.18 -42.96
CA ASP A 35 -63.72 115.01 -42.49
C ASP A 35 -62.63 114.17 -41.78
N GLU A 36 -61.52 114.81 -41.46
CA GLU A 36 -60.36 114.18 -40.79
C GLU A 36 -60.72 113.57 -39.43
N ILE A 37 -61.75 114.11 -38.76
CA ILE A 37 -62.28 113.57 -37.51
C ILE A 37 -63.02 112.25 -37.76
N GLY A 38 -63.81 112.13 -38.82
CA GLY A 38 -64.44 110.87 -39.22
C GLY A 38 -63.44 109.76 -39.59
N VAL A 39 -62.34 110.10 -40.26
CA VAL A 39 -61.24 109.15 -40.53
C VAL A 39 -60.58 108.69 -39.23
N LEU A 40 -60.27 109.63 -38.32
CA LEU A 40 -59.66 109.31 -37.04
C LEU A 40 -60.59 108.45 -36.16
N THR A 41 -61.90 108.71 -36.19
CA THR A 41 -62.94 107.88 -35.54
C THR A 41 -62.92 106.44 -36.06
N ARG A 42 -62.84 106.23 -37.38
CA ARG A 42 -62.76 104.87 -37.96
C ARG A 42 -61.47 104.14 -37.57
N ASN A 43 -60.32 104.80 -37.67
CA ASN A 43 -59.04 104.21 -37.28
C ASN A 43 -58.98 103.88 -35.78
N LEU A 44 -59.57 104.73 -34.93
CA LEU A 44 -59.66 104.46 -33.49
C LEU A 44 -60.63 103.30 -33.19
N ASN A 45 -61.74 103.17 -33.91
CA ASN A 45 -62.63 102.02 -33.80
C ASN A 45 -61.96 100.71 -34.29
N GLU A 46 -61.22 100.73 -35.41
CA GLU A 46 -60.42 99.57 -35.87
C GLU A 46 -59.28 99.22 -34.89
N MET A 47 -58.67 100.22 -34.26
CA MET A 47 -57.67 100.00 -33.22
C MET A 47 -58.31 99.37 -31.98
N ALA A 48 -59.48 99.85 -31.55
CA ALA A 48 -60.23 99.27 -30.44
C ALA A 48 -60.62 97.81 -30.73
N GLU A 49 -61.08 97.51 -31.94
CA GLU A 49 -61.42 96.15 -32.38
C GLU A 49 -60.19 95.23 -32.44
N ASN A 50 -59.05 95.71 -32.98
CA ASN A 50 -57.79 94.95 -32.96
C ASN A 50 -57.26 94.73 -31.54
N VAL A 51 -57.43 95.68 -30.63
CA VAL A 51 -57.06 95.54 -29.21
C VAL A 51 -57.97 94.53 -28.52
N ASP A 52 -59.29 94.58 -28.74
CA ASP A 52 -60.24 93.60 -28.20
C ASP A 52 -59.96 92.18 -28.72
N VAL A 53 -59.70 92.01 -30.03
CA VAL A 53 -59.34 90.69 -30.62
C VAL A 53 -58.02 90.15 -30.06
N ASN A 54 -57.00 91.00 -29.91
CA ASN A 54 -55.73 90.57 -29.30
C ASN A 54 -55.86 90.26 -27.80
N LEU A 55 -56.68 91.01 -27.06
CA LEU A 55 -56.95 90.75 -25.65
C LEU A 55 -57.71 89.43 -25.47
N GLU A 56 -58.70 89.16 -26.33
CA GLU A 56 -59.46 87.91 -26.30
C GLU A 56 -58.59 86.72 -26.71
N SER A 57 -57.75 86.86 -27.75
CA SER A 57 -56.76 85.85 -28.13
C SER A 57 -55.76 85.58 -27.00
N ARG A 58 -55.27 86.61 -26.30
CA ARG A 58 -54.37 86.45 -25.14
C ARG A 58 -55.05 85.81 -23.95
N LYS A 59 -56.31 86.13 -23.67
CA LYS A 59 -57.10 85.46 -22.63
C LYS A 59 -57.29 83.99 -22.95
N GLN A 60 -57.69 83.65 -24.18
CA GLN A 60 -57.84 82.27 -24.61
C GLN A 60 -56.52 81.48 -24.57
N GLU A 61 -55.40 82.10 -24.94
CA GLU A 61 -54.08 81.47 -24.84
C GLU A 61 -53.65 81.28 -23.38
N ALA A 62 -53.89 82.26 -22.51
CA ALA A 62 -53.63 82.12 -21.07
C ALA A 62 -54.53 81.06 -20.41
N GLU A 63 -55.80 80.96 -20.82
CA GLU A 63 -56.73 79.93 -20.35
C GLU A 63 -56.29 78.54 -20.82
N ARG A 64 -55.85 78.40 -22.09
CA ARG A 64 -55.28 77.14 -22.61
C ARG A 64 -54.00 76.75 -21.88
N GLN A 65 -53.09 77.68 -21.65
CA GLN A 65 -51.85 77.41 -20.90
C GLN A 65 -52.15 77.03 -19.45
N ARG A 66 -53.15 77.68 -18.82
CA ARG A 66 -53.58 77.34 -17.47
C ARG A 66 -54.21 75.95 -17.43
N GLN A 67 -55.08 75.60 -18.37
CA GLN A 67 -55.67 74.27 -18.48
C GLN A 67 -54.60 73.21 -18.74
N GLN A 68 -53.67 73.44 -19.67
CA GLN A 68 -52.53 72.54 -19.92
C GLN A 68 -51.68 72.34 -18.67
N LYS A 69 -51.40 73.42 -17.92
CA LYS A 69 -50.65 73.33 -16.67
C LYS A 69 -51.41 72.56 -15.59
N GLU A 70 -52.71 72.81 -15.43
CA GLU A 70 -53.56 72.09 -14.47
C GLU A 70 -53.68 70.60 -14.84
N THR A 71 -53.81 70.26 -16.13
CA THR A 71 -53.76 68.88 -16.62
C THR A 71 -52.40 68.23 -16.38
N LEU A 72 -51.30 68.95 -16.64
CA LEU A 72 -49.94 68.46 -16.38
C LEU A 72 -49.69 68.20 -14.89
N GLU A 73 -50.15 69.11 -14.01
CA GLU A 73 -50.05 68.94 -12.56
C GLU A 73 -50.85 67.71 -12.10
N GLN A 74 -52.05 67.48 -12.65
CA GLN A 74 -52.84 66.27 -12.37
C GLN A 74 -52.17 64.99 -12.86
N GLU A 75 -51.60 65.00 -14.07
CA GLU A 75 -50.87 63.86 -14.64
C GLU A 75 -49.60 63.53 -13.84
N ILE A 76 -48.89 64.55 -13.33
CA ILE A 76 -47.73 64.35 -12.45
C ILE A 76 -48.15 63.73 -11.11
N VAL A 77 -49.27 64.18 -10.53
CA VAL A 77 -49.79 63.61 -9.28
C VAL A 77 -50.24 62.16 -9.51
N GLN A 78 -50.93 61.87 -10.61
CA GLN A 78 -51.31 60.51 -10.96
C GLN A 78 -50.08 59.62 -11.16
N LEU A 79 -49.05 60.13 -11.85
CA LEU A 79 -47.79 59.41 -11.99
C LEU A 79 -47.19 59.12 -10.61
N ILE A 80 -47.05 60.10 -9.73
CA ILE A 80 -46.49 59.89 -8.38
C ILE A 80 -47.28 58.83 -7.60
N ASP A 81 -48.61 58.82 -7.72
CA ASP A 81 -49.49 57.84 -7.05
C ASP A 81 -49.28 56.43 -7.64
N ASP A 82 -49.26 56.29 -8.97
CA ASP A 82 -48.94 55.04 -9.68
C ASP A 82 -47.52 54.53 -9.30
N LEU A 83 -46.59 55.45 -9.04
CA LEU A 83 -45.19 55.18 -8.68
C LEU A 83 -45.00 54.81 -7.21
N GLN A 84 -45.91 55.18 -6.32
CA GLN A 84 -45.72 55.05 -4.87
C GLN A 84 -45.51 53.59 -4.46
N GLY A 85 -46.25 52.66 -5.09
CA GLY A 85 -46.08 51.22 -4.83
C GLY A 85 -44.70 50.69 -5.22
N ALA A 86 -44.09 51.20 -6.30
CA ALA A 86 -42.76 50.76 -6.72
C ALA A 86 -41.65 51.14 -5.72
N VAL A 87 -41.81 52.26 -5.00
CA VAL A 87 -40.87 52.68 -3.95
C VAL A 87 -40.87 51.69 -2.78
N ASP A 88 -42.04 51.09 -2.49
CA ASP A 88 -42.21 50.06 -1.46
C ASP A 88 -41.89 48.63 -1.97
N GLY A 89 -41.33 48.51 -3.18
CA GLY A 89 -40.93 47.25 -3.79
C GLY A 89 -42.03 46.56 -4.60
N ASP A 90 -43.18 47.19 -4.85
CA ASP A 90 -44.22 46.62 -5.70
C ASP A 90 -43.88 46.79 -7.19
N LEU A 91 -43.30 45.75 -7.81
CA LEU A 91 -42.93 45.75 -9.23
C LEU A 91 -44.10 45.36 -10.15
N THR A 92 -45.31 45.23 -9.60
CA THR A 92 -46.54 44.98 -10.37
C THR A 92 -47.22 46.28 -10.82
N VAL A 93 -46.84 47.42 -10.23
CA VAL A 93 -47.41 48.73 -10.59
C VAL A 93 -47.04 49.11 -12.02
N ARG A 94 -47.96 49.81 -12.69
CA ARG A 94 -47.76 50.31 -14.05
C ARG A 94 -48.27 51.74 -14.13
N ALA A 95 -47.45 52.62 -14.70
CA ALA A 95 -47.87 53.99 -14.97
C ALA A 95 -48.75 53.99 -16.23
N SER A 96 -49.95 54.59 -16.13
CA SER A 96 -50.87 54.71 -17.27
C SER A 96 -51.29 56.16 -17.51
N LEU A 97 -50.55 56.84 -18.38
CA LEU A 97 -50.82 58.24 -18.76
C LEU A 97 -51.22 58.30 -20.24
N SER A 98 -52.22 59.12 -20.55
CA SER A 98 -52.85 59.21 -21.87
C SER A 98 -52.35 60.39 -22.72
N SER A 99 -51.60 61.33 -22.15
CA SER A 99 -51.01 62.45 -22.88
C SER A 99 -49.73 62.04 -23.60
N LEU A 100 -49.54 62.56 -24.83
CA LEU A 100 -48.40 62.21 -25.68
C LEU A 100 -47.05 62.60 -25.04
N GLU A 101 -47.03 63.68 -24.26
CA GLU A 101 -45.82 64.22 -23.62
C GLU A 101 -45.40 63.44 -22.36
N MET A 102 -46.36 62.90 -21.59
CA MET A 102 -46.06 62.10 -20.39
C MET A 102 -46.03 60.59 -20.65
N SER A 103 -46.59 60.12 -21.78
CA SER A 103 -46.51 58.71 -22.20
C SER A 103 -45.06 58.21 -22.27
N THR A 104 -44.12 59.01 -22.77
CA THR A 104 -42.71 58.59 -22.88
C THR A 104 -42.05 58.39 -21.50
N VAL A 105 -42.44 59.18 -20.50
CA VAL A 105 -41.94 59.04 -19.12
C VAL A 105 -42.54 57.81 -18.46
N ALA A 106 -43.84 57.58 -18.66
CA ALA A 106 -44.53 56.36 -18.21
C ALA A 106 -43.91 55.09 -18.84
N ASP A 107 -43.62 55.12 -20.14
CA ASP A 107 -43.00 54.00 -20.87
C ASP A 107 -41.58 53.70 -20.35
N LEU A 108 -40.74 54.74 -20.15
CA LEU A 108 -39.39 54.57 -19.59
C LEU A 108 -39.46 54.01 -18.16
N PHE A 109 -40.40 54.49 -17.34
CA PHE A 109 -40.59 53.97 -16.00
C PHE A 109 -41.02 52.49 -16.03
N ASN A 110 -42.01 52.14 -16.85
CA ASN A 110 -42.46 50.76 -17.02
C ASN A 110 -41.29 49.85 -17.47
N ALA A 111 -40.42 50.33 -18.36
CA ALA A 111 -39.22 49.60 -18.78
C ALA A 111 -38.19 49.41 -17.64
N VAL A 112 -38.04 50.40 -16.75
CA VAL A 112 -37.19 50.26 -15.54
C VAL A 112 -37.79 49.22 -14.58
N ILE A 113 -39.11 49.25 -14.36
CA ILE A 113 -39.80 48.26 -13.52
C ILE A 113 -39.69 46.86 -14.11
N ASP A 114 -39.85 46.71 -15.42
CA ASP A 114 -39.66 45.42 -16.10
C ASP A 114 -38.21 44.92 -15.93
N SER A 115 -37.21 45.79 -16.08
CA SER A 115 -35.81 45.42 -15.84
C SER A 115 -35.52 45.06 -14.38
N LEU A 116 -36.10 45.77 -13.41
CA LEU A 116 -35.96 45.45 -11.99
C LEU A 116 -36.67 44.13 -11.65
N LYS A 117 -37.82 43.87 -12.26
CA LYS A 117 -38.54 42.61 -12.17
C LYS A 117 -37.68 41.45 -12.68
N ASP A 118 -37.09 41.59 -13.86
CA ASP A 118 -36.24 40.56 -14.44
C ASP A 118 -35.02 40.26 -13.55
N ILE A 119 -34.38 41.31 -13.01
CA ILE A 119 -33.27 41.16 -12.06
C ILE A 119 -33.74 40.45 -10.78
N ALA A 120 -34.87 40.84 -10.20
CA ALA A 120 -35.43 40.23 -9.00
C ALA A 120 -35.71 38.73 -9.23
N VAL A 121 -36.40 38.38 -10.32
CA VAL A 121 -36.67 36.97 -10.68
C VAL A 121 -35.35 36.20 -10.85
N GLN A 122 -34.39 36.76 -11.58
CA GLN A 122 -33.10 36.10 -11.82
C GLN A 122 -32.30 35.89 -10.53
N VAL A 123 -32.28 36.87 -9.61
CA VAL A 123 -31.60 36.73 -8.31
C VAL A 123 -32.31 35.70 -7.43
N LYS A 124 -33.64 35.65 -7.43
CA LYS A 124 -34.41 34.62 -6.71
C LYS A 124 -34.08 33.23 -7.22
N GLU A 125 -34.18 33.01 -8.53
CA GLU A 125 -33.83 31.72 -9.16
C GLU A 125 -32.38 31.31 -8.88
N SER A 126 -31.44 32.26 -9.00
CA SER A 126 -30.02 32.00 -8.72
C SER A 126 -29.78 31.65 -7.25
N SER A 127 -30.46 32.33 -6.32
CA SER A 127 -30.35 32.06 -4.88
C SER A 127 -30.90 30.67 -4.53
N THR A 128 -32.05 30.28 -5.10
CA THR A 128 -32.60 28.93 -4.95
C THR A 128 -31.68 27.86 -5.52
N GLN A 129 -31.09 28.08 -6.71
CA GLN A 129 -30.12 27.16 -7.30
C GLN A 129 -28.87 27.00 -6.43
N VAL A 130 -28.34 28.10 -5.88
CA VAL A 130 -27.20 28.06 -4.95
C VAL A 130 -27.56 27.28 -3.69
N SER A 131 -28.74 27.51 -3.09
CA SER A 131 -29.20 26.78 -1.91
C SER A 131 -29.33 25.28 -2.17
N PHE A 132 -29.85 24.87 -3.33
CA PHE A 132 -29.93 23.46 -3.72
C PHE A 132 -28.54 22.83 -3.87
N ALA A 133 -27.63 23.49 -4.59
CA ALA A 133 -26.26 23.01 -4.79
C ALA A 133 -25.47 22.91 -3.47
N LEU A 134 -25.73 23.82 -2.52
CA LEU A 134 -25.15 23.74 -1.18
C LEU A 134 -25.66 22.52 -0.40
N GLY A 135 -26.95 22.16 -0.54
CA GLY A 135 -27.48 20.93 0.07
C GLY A 135 -26.78 19.67 -0.43
N GLU A 136 -26.61 19.52 -1.74
CA GLU A 136 -25.90 18.37 -2.33
C GLU A 136 -24.42 18.31 -1.93
N ASN A 137 -23.76 19.47 -1.88
CA ASN A 137 -22.37 19.56 -1.44
C ASN A 137 -22.21 19.22 0.05
N GLU A 138 -23.20 19.50 0.89
CA GLU A 138 -23.10 19.27 2.35
C GLU A 138 -23.05 17.78 2.63
N GLU A 139 -23.93 17.01 2.00
CA GLU A 139 -23.93 15.55 2.06
C GLU A 139 -22.59 14.98 1.57
N SER A 140 -22.08 15.50 0.46
CA SER A 140 -20.79 15.09 -0.12
C SER A 140 -19.62 15.35 0.83
N ILE A 141 -19.60 16.49 1.51
CA ILE A 141 -18.55 16.88 2.46
C ILE A 141 -18.62 16.06 3.75
N GLN A 142 -19.83 15.76 4.24
CA GLN A 142 -20.02 14.87 5.38
C GLN A 142 -19.51 13.45 5.07
N LEU A 143 -19.81 12.93 3.87
CA LEU A 143 -19.30 11.64 3.42
C LEU A 143 -17.77 11.64 3.34
N LEU A 144 -17.16 12.69 2.78
CA LEU A 144 -15.70 12.82 2.73
C LEU A 144 -15.06 12.85 4.13
N ALA A 145 -15.67 13.54 5.08
CA ALA A 145 -15.20 13.56 6.47
C ALA A 145 -15.28 12.17 7.13
N GLN A 146 -16.38 11.44 6.90
CA GLN A 146 -16.56 10.08 7.39
C GLN A 146 -15.54 9.11 6.79
N GLN A 147 -15.30 9.19 5.48
CA GLN A 147 -14.29 8.39 4.79
C GLN A 147 -12.88 8.68 5.30
N ALA A 148 -12.55 9.95 5.55
CA ALA A 148 -11.25 10.33 6.12
C ALA A 148 -11.04 9.73 7.53
N LEU A 149 -12.09 9.71 8.37
CA LEU A 149 -12.03 9.05 9.69
C LEU A 149 -11.83 7.54 9.58
N GLN A 150 -12.57 6.88 8.68
CA GLN A 150 -12.41 5.45 8.46
C GLN A 150 -11.01 5.11 7.94
N GLU A 151 -10.49 5.87 6.97
CA GLU A 151 -9.13 5.69 6.46
C GLU A 151 -8.08 5.87 7.54
N ALA A 152 -8.26 6.83 8.47
CA ALA A 152 -7.38 7.00 9.61
C ALA A 152 -7.37 5.76 10.54
N GLU A 153 -8.54 5.17 10.82
CA GLU A 153 -8.65 3.95 11.61
C GLU A 153 -7.98 2.75 10.92
N GLU A 154 -8.24 2.55 9.62
CA GLU A 154 -7.62 1.49 8.81
C GLU A 154 -6.09 1.66 8.74
N THR A 155 -5.62 2.89 8.61
CA THR A 155 -4.20 3.22 8.62
C THR A 155 -3.55 2.85 9.96
N HIS A 156 -4.24 3.11 11.09
CA HIS A 156 -3.75 2.72 12.42
C HIS A 156 -3.65 1.20 12.58
N LYS A 157 -4.68 0.46 12.13
CA LYS A 157 -4.66 -1.01 12.12
C LYS A 157 -3.50 -1.55 11.27
N THR A 158 -3.31 -0.99 10.09
CA THR A 158 -2.23 -1.39 9.17
C THR A 158 -0.86 -1.13 9.77
N LEU A 159 -0.68 0.00 10.47
CA LEU A 159 0.56 0.31 11.19
C LEU A 159 0.88 -0.77 12.24
N GLY A 160 -0.13 -1.20 13.01
CA GLY A 160 0.03 -2.30 13.97
C GLY A 160 0.46 -3.61 13.31
N SER A 161 -0.13 -3.96 12.16
CA SER A 161 0.27 -5.15 11.39
C SER A 161 1.71 -5.06 10.88
N VAL A 162 2.15 -3.89 10.41
CA VAL A 162 3.53 -3.68 9.93
C VAL A 162 4.55 -3.74 11.08
N GLN A 163 4.16 -3.28 12.27
CA GLN A 163 5.00 -3.42 13.46
C GLN A 163 5.14 -4.89 13.88
N GLN A 164 4.05 -5.66 13.86
CA GLN A 164 4.10 -7.11 14.10
C GLN A 164 4.95 -7.82 13.05
N MET A 165 4.85 -7.42 11.78
CA MET A 165 5.69 -7.94 10.70
C MET A 165 7.17 -7.66 10.95
N SER A 166 7.51 -6.47 11.45
CA SER A 166 8.90 -6.10 11.78
C SER A 166 9.48 -7.00 12.89
N LEU A 167 8.71 -7.27 13.94
CA LEU A 167 9.09 -8.21 15.01
C LEU A 167 9.31 -9.63 14.46
N SER A 168 8.42 -10.09 13.59
CA SER A 168 8.55 -11.42 12.97
C SER A 168 9.79 -11.53 12.07
N ILE A 169 10.14 -10.46 11.35
CA ILE A 169 11.38 -10.42 10.55
C ILE A 169 12.63 -10.53 11.43
N GLU A 170 12.66 -9.86 12.59
CA GLU A 170 13.76 -9.97 13.56
C GLU A 170 13.88 -11.38 14.15
N GLU A 171 12.74 -12.01 14.44
CA GLU A 171 12.70 -13.39 14.91
C GLU A 171 13.23 -14.37 13.85
N VAL A 172 12.80 -14.23 12.59
CA VAL A 172 13.30 -15.06 11.48
C VAL A 172 14.81 -14.85 11.29
N ALA A 173 15.31 -13.62 11.39
CA ALA A 173 16.74 -13.35 11.29
C ALA A 173 17.53 -14.01 12.43
N THR A 174 17.00 -13.99 13.65
CA THR A 174 17.59 -14.65 14.81
C THR A 174 17.62 -16.16 14.64
N ASN A 175 16.50 -16.75 14.20
CA ASN A 175 16.37 -18.19 13.95
C ASN A 175 17.31 -18.65 12.83
N ALA A 176 17.47 -17.85 11.76
CA ALA A 176 18.38 -18.14 10.67
C ALA A 176 19.85 -18.16 11.14
N ASN A 177 20.24 -17.19 11.98
CA ASN A 177 21.58 -17.17 12.57
C ASN A 177 21.83 -18.38 13.49
N GLN A 178 20.85 -18.74 14.34
CA GLN A 178 20.97 -19.93 15.20
C GLN A 178 21.09 -21.22 14.38
N ALA A 179 20.30 -21.35 13.31
CA ALA A 179 20.37 -22.49 12.40
C ALA A 179 21.71 -22.55 11.65
N ALA A 180 22.30 -21.41 11.28
CA ALA A 180 23.63 -21.36 10.69
C ALA A 180 24.71 -21.85 11.67
N THR A 181 24.66 -21.39 12.93
CA THR A 181 25.57 -21.88 13.97
C THR A 181 25.45 -23.39 14.17
N LEU A 182 24.21 -23.91 14.29
CA LEU A 182 23.99 -25.36 14.43
C LEU A 182 24.49 -26.15 13.21
N ALA A 183 24.37 -25.60 12.00
CA ALA A 183 24.89 -26.24 10.80
C ALA A 183 26.42 -26.24 10.76
N ASP A 184 27.08 -25.18 11.25
CA ASP A 184 28.52 -25.12 11.39
C ASP A 184 29.04 -26.09 12.45
N ASP A 185 28.39 -26.16 13.62
CA ASP A 185 28.71 -27.13 14.67
C ASP A 185 28.60 -28.57 14.14
N ALA A 186 27.50 -28.89 13.46
CA ALA A 186 27.31 -30.20 12.83
C ALA A 186 28.35 -30.48 11.74
N TYR A 187 28.81 -29.45 11.01
CA TYR A 187 29.88 -29.57 10.04
C TYR A 187 31.21 -29.94 10.72
N GLN A 188 31.57 -29.27 11.81
CA GLN A 188 32.80 -29.56 12.57
C GLN A 188 32.76 -30.97 13.18
N GLU A 189 31.67 -31.34 13.87
CA GLU A 189 31.52 -32.69 14.46
C GLU A 189 31.60 -33.79 13.39
N THR A 190 30.98 -33.58 12.23
CA THR A 190 31.04 -34.53 11.11
C THR A 190 32.46 -34.61 10.53
N GLN A 191 33.17 -33.50 10.47
CA GLN A 191 34.55 -33.45 9.98
C GLN A 191 35.50 -34.20 10.92
N GLU A 192 35.35 -34.03 12.23
CA GLU A 192 36.07 -34.79 13.26
C GLU A 192 35.73 -36.28 13.18
N GLY A 193 34.44 -36.62 13.06
CA GLY A 193 33.98 -37.99 12.87
C GLY A 193 34.56 -38.64 11.60
N SER A 194 34.69 -37.89 10.51
CA SER A 194 35.34 -38.35 9.28
C SER A 194 36.82 -38.67 9.50
N SER A 195 37.54 -37.81 10.24
CA SER A 195 38.94 -38.07 10.61
C SER A 195 39.10 -39.29 11.51
N ALA A 196 38.17 -39.50 12.45
CA ALA A 196 38.17 -40.68 13.31
C ALA A 196 37.91 -41.98 12.50
N MET A 197 37.05 -41.92 11.49
CA MET A 197 36.85 -43.04 10.56
C MET A 197 38.12 -43.35 9.76
N ASP A 198 38.86 -42.33 9.31
CA ASP A 198 40.13 -42.53 8.60
C ASP A 198 41.19 -43.20 9.49
N ALA A 199 41.28 -42.80 10.76
CA ALA A 199 42.13 -43.49 11.74
C ALA A 199 41.70 -44.95 11.97
N THR A 200 40.39 -45.20 11.95
CA THR A 200 39.82 -46.55 12.08
C THR A 200 40.17 -47.43 10.88
N VAL A 201 40.06 -46.92 9.65
CA VAL A 201 40.48 -47.64 8.42
C VAL A 201 41.95 -48.03 8.51
N ASN A 202 42.83 -47.09 8.89
CA ASN A 202 44.26 -47.37 9.05
C ASN A 202 44.53 -48.46 10.09
N SER A 203 43.80 -48.45 11.21
CA SER A 203 43.91 -49.48 12.24
C SER A 203 43.46 -50.85 11.73
N ILE A 204 42.36 -50.91 10.97
CA ILE A 204 41.87 -52.16 10.36
C ILE A 204 42.88 -52.72 9.35
N LEU A 205 43.54 -51.86 8.55
CA LEU A 205 44.59 -52.28 7.63
C LEU A 205 45.81 -52.88 8.35
N ASN A 206 46.18 -52.34 9.51
CA ASN A 206 47.23 -52.90 10.35
C ASN A 206 46.83 -54.26 10.93
N VAL A 207 45.58 -54.42 11.38
CA VAL A 207 45.04 -55.71 11.83
C VAL A 207 45.05 -56.73 10.70
N ARG A 208 44.61 -56.35 9.50
CA ARG A 208 44.65 -57.20 8.29
C ARG A 208 46.06 -57.75 8.04
N THR A 209 47.05 -56.88 8.12
CA THR A 209 48.46 -57.23 7.91
C THR A 209 48.93 -58.22 8.98
N THR A 210 48.63 -57.95 10.25
CA THR A 210 49.00 -58.80 11.39
C THR A 210 48.37 -60.19 11.32
N VAL A 211 47.07 -60.27 10.98
CA VAL A 211 46.36 -61.53 10.77
C VAL A 211 46.99 -62.31 9.61
N GLY A 212 47.28 -61.64 8.50
CA GLY A 212 47.92 -62.27 7.34
C GLY A 212 49.33 -62.81 7.63
N GLU A 213 50.13 -62.08 8.41
CA GLU A 213 51.44 -62.56 8.86
C GLU A 213 51.33 -63.74 9.83
N THR A 214 50.36 -63.71 10.74
CA THR A 214 50.10 -64.79 11.70
C THR A 214 49.65 -66.06 11.00
N ALA A 215 48.75 -65.96 10.01
CA ALA A 215 48.35 -67.07 9.16
C ALA A 215 49.54 -67.72 8.44
N LYS A 216 50.47 -66.92 7.90
CA LYS A 216 51.72 -67.43 7.28
C LYS A 216 52.62 -68.14 8.29
N LYS A 217 52.73 -67.64 9.53
CA LYS A 217 53.50 -68.29 10.60
C LYS A 217 52.88 -69.64 11.00
N MET A 218 51.56 -69.69 11.17
CA MET A 218 50.83 -70.93 11.50
C MET A 218 50.96 -71.97 10.40
N LYS A 219 50.85 -71.59 9.14
CA LYS A 219 51.07 -72.51 8.01
C LYS A 219 52.47 -73.15 8.06
N ARG A 220 53.52 -72.35 8.30
CA ARG A 220 54.90 -72.86 8.46
C ARG A 220 55.07 -73.76 9.68
N LEU A 221 54.36 -73.47 10.78
CA LEU A 221 54.36 -74.32 11.97
C LEU A 221 53.69 -75.67 11.67
N GLY A 222 52.55 -75.67 10.97
CA GLY A 222 51.87 -76.88 10.52
C GLY A 222 52.76 -77.76 9.64
N GLU A 223 53.43 -77.16 8.64
CA GLU A 223 54.40 -77.85 7.78
C GLU A 223 55.58 -78.43 8.58
N SER A 224 56.07 -77.69 9.60
CA SER A 224 57.16 -78.15 10.46
C SER A 224 56.73 -79.31 11.36
N SER A 225 55.55 -79.21 11.97
CA SER A 225 54.96 -80.28 12.79
C SER A 225 54.67 -81.54 11.96
N GLN A 226 54.32 -81.41 10.69
CA GLN A 226 54.18 -82.55 9.78
C GLN A 226 55.52 -83.24 9.53
N LYS A 227 56.61 -82.49 9.31
CA LYS A 227 57.97 -83.05 9.19
C LYS A 227 58.40 -83.75 10.48
N ILE A 228 58.12 -83.18 11.65
CA ILE A 228 58.43 -83.81 12.94
C ILE A 228 57.64 -85.13 13.07
N SER A 229 56.36 -85.15 12.73
CA SER A 229 55.53 -86.37 12.78
C SER A 229 56.12 -87.50 11.92
N GLN A 230 56.61 -87.18 10.71
CA GLN A 230 57.30 -88.15 9.84
C GLN A 230 58.58 -88.71 10.48
N VAL A 231 59.39 -87.84 11.10
CA VAL A 231 60.62 -88.26 11.79
C VAL A 231 60.30 -89.12 13.01
N VAL A 232 59.30 -88.75 13.82
CA VAL A 232 58.89 -89.51 15.00
C VAL A 232 58.38 -90.90 14.61
N SER A 233 57.60 -91.01 13.54
CA SER A 233 57.14 -92.29 13.01
C SER A 233 58.30 -93.17 12.54
N LEU A 234 59.33 -92.59 11.90
CA LEU A 234 60.54 -93.32 11.52
C LEU A 234 61.32 -93.81 12.76
N ILE A 235 61.44 -92.99 13.81
CA ILE A 235 62.13 -93.39 15.05
C ILE A 235 61.36 -94.51 15.76
N GLU A 236 60.03 -94.45 15.80
CA GLU A 236 59.20 -95.54 16.32
C GLU A 236 59.43 -96.85 15.54
N GLU A 237 59.50 -96.78 14.20
CA GLU A 237 59.83 -97.94 13.35
C GLU A 237 61.23 -98.50 13.66
N ILE A 238 62.22 -97.63 13.84
CA ILE A 238 63.58 -98.02 14.22
C ILE A 238 63.57 -98.68 15.61
N ALA A 239 62.90 -98.09 16.60
CA ALA A 239 62.82 -98.63 17.96
C ALA A 239 62.15 -100.03 17.97
N LEU A 240 61.07 -100.22 17.22
CA LEU A 240 60.42 -101.52 17.05
C LEU A 240 61.35 -102.55 16.38
N LYS A 241 62.08 -102.16 15.32
CA LYS A 241 63.08 -103.01 14.67
C LYS A 241 64.24 -103.36 15.62
N THR A 242 64.73 -102.41 16.41
CA THR A 242 65.78 -102.63 17.40
C THR A 242 65.31 -103.56 18.51
N ASN A 243 64.07 -103.43 18.98
CA ASN A 243 63.49 -104.35 19.96
C ASN A 243 63.39 -105.78 19.40
N LEU A 244 62.94 -105.94 18.15
CA LEU A 244 62.92 -107.25 17.48
C LEU A 244 64.33 -107.85 17.33
N LEU A 245 65.33 -107.04 16.97
CA LEU A 245 66.73 -107.45 16.90
C LEU A 245 67.26 -107.88 18.27
N ALA A 246 66.93 -107.14 19.32
CA ALA A 246 67.31 -107.44 20.69
C ALA A 246 66.70 -108.76 21.20
N ILE A 247 65.41 -109.00 20.91
CA ILE A 247 64.75 -110.27 21.23
C ILE A 247 65.44 -111.43 20.49
N ASN A 248 65.71 -111.27 19.19
CA ASN A 248 66.40 -112.30 18.40
C ASN A 248 67.81 -112.57 18.94
N ALA A 249 68.54 -111.53 19.35
CA ALA A 249 69.86 -111.65 19.95
C ALA A 249 69.82 -112.33 21.33
N SER A 250 68.83 -112.03 22.17
CA SER A 250 68.63 -112.68 23.48
C SER A 250 68.32 -114.17 23.35
N VAL A 251 67.49 -114.54 22.36
CA VAL A 251 67.18 -115.94 22.02
C VAL A 251 68.45 -116.68 21.57
N GLU A 252 69.23 -116.10 20.65
CA GLU A 252 70.46 -116.74 20.16
C GLU A 252 71.56 -116.82 21.24
N ALA A 253 71.68 -115.80 22.10
CA ALA A 253 72.58 -115.81 23.24
C ALA A 253 72.20 -116.86 24.28
N SER A 254 70.89 -117.04 24.55
CA SER A 254 70.38 -118.12 25.40
C SER A 254 70.65 -119.51 24.80
N ARG A 255 70.66 -119.62 23.46
CA ARG A 255 70.99 -120.85 22.73
C ARG A 255 72.47 -121.24 22.83
N ALA A 256 73.37 -120.27 23.05
CA ALA A 256 74.81 -120.48 23.20
C ALA A 256 75.23 -120.97 24.62
N GLY A 257 74.30 -121.12 25.56
CA GLY A 257 74.56 -121.67 26.90
C GLY A 257 75.43 -120.75 27.79
N GLU A 258 76.35 -121.32 28.58
CA GLU A 258 77.17 -120.54 29.54
C GLU A 258 78.05 -119.46 28.87
N GLN A 259 78.45 -119.66 27.61
CA GLN A 259 79.25 -118.68 26.86
C GLN A 259 78.44 -117.45 26.40
N GLY A 260 77.11 -117.53 26.41
CA GLY A 260 76.20 -116.49 25.93
C GLY A 260 75.61 -115.59 27.02
N GLN A 261 75.79 -115.90 28.31
CA GLN A 261 75.14 -115.17 29.40
C GLN A 261 75.40 -113.65 29.40
N GLY A 262 76.64 -113.23 29.12
CA GLY A 262 76.98 -111.81 29.01
C GLY A 262 76.29 -111.12 27.82
N PHE A 263 76.07 -111.83 26.71
CA PHE A 263 75.35 -111.32 25.55
C PHE A 263 73.84 -111.27 25.77
N THR A 264 73.25 -112.22 26.52
CA THR A 264 71.83 -112.20 26.90
C THR A 264 71.50 -110.95 27.71
N VAL A 265 72.32 -110.60 28.70
CA VAL A 265 72.11 -109.40 29.54
C VAL A 265 72.15 -108.12 28.69
N VAL A 266 73.12 -108.02 27.76
CA VAL A 266 73.20 -106.86 26.85
C VAL A 266 72.00 -106.80 25.92
N ALA A 267 71.57 -107.94 25.36
CA ALA A 267 70.40 -108.00 24.48
C ALA A 267 69.11 -107.61 25.21
N GLU A 268 68.90 -108.05 26.45
CA GLU A 268 67.76 -107.64 27.27
C GLU A 268 67.79 -106.14 27.59
N GLN A 269 68.96 -105.56 27.90
CA GLN A 269 69.07 -104.12 28.11
C GLN A 269 68.82 -103.29 26.84
N VAL A 270 69.30 -103.76 25.68
CA VAL A 270 69.02 -103.11 24.38
C VAL A 270 67.53 -103.20 24.04
N GLY A 271 66.88 -104.32 24.34
CA GLY A 271 65.43 -104.50 24.16
C GLY A 271 64.62 -103.56 25.05
N ALA A 272 64.97 -103.47 26.34
CA ALA A 272 64.34 -102.54 27.28
C ALA A 272 64.51 -101.06 26.87
N LEU A 273 65.70 -100.67 26.40
CA LEU A 273 65.96 -99.33 25.85
C LEU A 273 65.14 -99.07 24.58
N ALA A 274 65.00 -100.06 23.71
CA ALA A 274 64.21 -99.94 22.49
C ALA A 274 62.71 -99.80 22.79
N GLU A 275 62.18 -100.56 23.76
CA GLU A 275 60.80 -100.43 24.23
C GLU A 275 60.55 -99.07 24.89
N GLN A 276 61.48 -98.60 25.72
CA GLN A 276 61.43 -97.26 26.31
C GLN A 276 61.47 -96.15 25.24
N SER A 277 62.30 -96.31 24.21
CA SER A 277 62.37 -95.38 23.08
C SER A 277 61.06 -95.37 22.28
N ALA A 278 60.45 -96.54 22.03
CA ALA A 278 59.16 -96.65 21.34
C ALA A 278 58.03 -95.97 22.15
N ALA A 279 58.00 -96.18 23.46
CA ALA A 279 57.05 -95.51 24.35
C ALA A 279 57.21 -93.99 24.34
N ALA A 280 58.45 -93.49 24.40
CA ALA A 280 58.74 -92.05 24.33
C ALA A 280 58.35 -91.46 22.96
N THR A 281 58.64 -92.13 21.85
CA THR A 281 58.21 -91.67 20.51
C THR A 281 56.70 -91.60 20.38
N LYS A 282 55.97 -92.54 21.00
CA LYS A 282 54.50 -92.53 20.99
C LYS A 282 53.92 -91.36 21.78
N GLU A 283 54.56 -90.96 22.87
CA GLU A 283 54.20 -89.76 23.63
C GLU A 283 54.49 -88.49 22.82
N ILE A 284 55.66 -88.39 22.18
CA ILE A 284 55.98 -87.28 21.28
C ILE A 284 54.99 -87.21 20.12
N ALA A 285 54.59 -88.34 19.53
CA ALA A 285 53.61 -88.38 18.45
C ALA A 285 52.26 -87.79 18.87
N LYS A 286 51.81 -88.06 20.10
CA LYS A 286 50.59 -87.44 20.67
C LYS A 286 50.73 -85.92 20.80
N ILE A 287 51.87 -85.43 21.30
CA ILE A 287 52.14 -83.99 21.44
C ILE A 287 52.13 -83.32 20.06
N VAL A 288 52.80 -83.92 19.07
CA VAL A 288 52.86 -83.38 17.71
C VAL A 288 51.48 -83.36 17.05
N ALA A 289 50.66 -84.39 17.27
CA ALA A 289 49.28 -84.43 16.78
C ALA A 289 48.41 -83.33 17.42
N ALA A 290 48.58 -83.07 18.73
CA ALA A 290 47.91 -81.97 19.41
C ALA A 290 48.32 -80.61 18.82
N ILE A 291 49.63 -80.37 18.63
CA ILE A 291 50.14 -79.14 18.00
C ILE A 291 49.57 -78.97 16.59
N GLN A 292 49.47 -80.03 15.78
CA GLN A 292 48.87 -79.96 14.45
C GLN A 292 47.39 -79.56 14.51
N SER A 293 46.62 -80.16 15.41
CA SER A 293 45.21 -79.82 15.61
C SER A 293 45.03 -78.36 16.01
N GLU A 294 45.75 -77.90 17.05
CA GLU A 294 45.71 -76.52 17.51
C GLU A 294 46.14 -75.53 16.42
N THR A 295 47.17 -75.86 15.64
CA THR A 295 47.63 -75.02 14.53
C THR A 295 46.57 -74.89 13.43
N GLN A 296 45.84 -75.97 13.16
CA GLN A 296 44.75 -75.97 12.18
C GLN A 296 43.56 -75.13 12.65
N GLU A 297 43.18 -75.26 13.93
CA GLU A 297 42.15 -74.42 14.55
C GLU A 297 42.51 -72.92 14.48
N VAL A 298 43.74 -72.55 14.83
CA VAL A 298 44.21 -71.16 14.74
C VAL A 298 44.20 -70.68 13.29
N THR A 299 44.58 -71.52 12.32
CA THR A 299 44.57 -71.15 10.90
C THR A 299 43.14 -70.86 10.43
N GLN A 300 42.17 -71.69 10.79
CA GLN A 300 40.76 -71.47 10.46
C GLN A 300 40.22 -70.20 11.12
N ALA A 301 40.60 -69.92 12.36
CA ALA A 301 40.25 -68.67 13.04
C ALA A 301 40.85 -67.43 12.33
N MET A 302 42.07 -67.53 11.79
CA MET A 302 42.70 -66.44 11.03
C MET A 302 42.03 -66.21 9.67
N GLU A 303 41.55 -67.26 9.00
CA GLU A 303 40.76 -67.14 7.77
C GLU A 303 39.43 -66.42 8.02
N LEU A 304 38.72 -66.81 9.08
CA LEU A 304 37.50 -66.13 9.52
C LEU A 304 37.79 -64.66 9.87
N GLY A 305 38.86 -64.40 10.63
CA GLY A 305 39.29 -63.04 10.98
C GLY A 305 39.61 -62.18 9.76
N THR A 306 40.19 -62.77 8.71
CA THR A 306 40.46 -62.07 7.44
C THR A 306 39.16 -61.66 6.76
N SER A 307 38.15 -62.54 6.71
CA SER A 307 36.83 -62.20 6.16
C SER A 307 36.17 -61.08 6.94
N GLN A 308 36.19 -61.16 8.28
CA GLN A 308 35.59 -60.17 9.16
C GLN A 308 36.23 -58.78 9.02
N VAL A 309 37.55 -58.72 8.81
CA VAL A 309 38.27 -57.49 8.52
C VAL A 309 37.82 -56.85 7.20
N VAL A 310 37.60 -57.64 6.15
CA VAL A 310 37.09 -57.13 4.85
C VAL A 310 35.69 -56.55 5.01
N ASP A 311 34.80 -57.28 5.68
CA ASP A 311 33.42 -56.81 5.92
C ASP A 311 33.39 -55.54 6.77
N THR A 312 34.23 -55.46 7.80
CA THR A 312 34.35 -54.28 8.66
C THR A 312 34.88 -53.08 7.87
N THR A 313 35.87 -53.29 6.98
CA THR A 313 36.41 -52.23 6.12
C THR A 313 35.30 -51.63 5.24
N ARG A 314 34.48 -52.49 4.60
CA ARG A 314 33.35 -52.06 3.76
C ARG A 314 32.32 -51.25 4.56
N LEU A 315 32.05 -51.64 5.80
CA LEU A 315 31.11 -50.93 6.67
C LEU A 315 31.62 -49.53 7.05
N VAL A 316 32.92 -49.41 7.32
CA VAL A 316 33.56 -48.12 7.63
C VAL A 316 33.57 -47.20 6.40
N GLU A 317 33.87 -47.71 5.20
CA GLU A 317 33.79 -46.94 3.94
C GLU A 317 32.37 -46.42 3.68
N SER A 318 31.35 -47.27 3.88
CA SER A 318 29.94 -46.86 3.76
C SER A 318 29.57 -45.76 4.75
N THR A 319 30.05 -45.87 6.00
CA THR A 319 29.87 -44.83 7.02
C THR A 319 30.55 -43.52 6.60
N LYS A 320 31.79 -43.57 6.08
CA LYS A 320 32.50 -42.40 5.58
C LYS A 320 31.74 -41.69 4.45
N GLN A 321 31.17 -42.44 3.51
CA GLN A 321 30.35 -41.88 2.44
C GLN A 321 29.11 -41.14 2.99
N ARG A 322 28.45 -41.70 4.02
CA ARG A 322 27.30 -41.05 4.67
C ARG A 322 27.71 -39.77 5.39
N LEU A 323 28.84 -39.77 6.10
CA LEU A 323 29.39 -38.55 6.71
C LEU A 323 29.67 -37.47 5.66
N GLY A 324 30.21 -37.85 4.49
CA GLY A 324 30.39 -36.91 3.38
C GLY A 324 29.08 -36.25 2.91
N GLN A 325 27.99 -37.01 2.85
CA GLN A 325 26.66 -36.45 2.52
C GLN A 325 26.13 -35.51 3.59
N VAL A 326 26.38 -35.79 4.88
CA VAL A 326 26.02 -34.88 5.98
C VAL A 326 26.79 -33.57 5.85
N LEU A 327 28.08 -33.63 5.53
CA LEU A 327 28.96 -32.48 5.38
C LEU A 327 28.50 -31.54 4.24
N GLU A 328 28.07 -32.09 3.10
CA GLU A 328 27.48 -31.30 2.02
C GLU A 328 26.12 -30.68 2.39
N ARG A 329 25.29 -31.41 3.13
CA ARG A 329 24.00 -30.89 3.62
C ARG A 329 24.21 -29.73 4.60
N SER A 330 25.15 -29.84 5.53
CA SER A 330 25.48 -28.74 6.45
C SER A 330 25.94 -27.49 5.72
N ARG A 331 26.79 -27.62 4.69
CA ARG A 331 27.17 -26.49 3.82
C ARG A 331 25.96 -25.86 3.11
N SER A 332 25.07 -26.69 2.59
CA SER A 332 23.85 -26.23 1.91
C SER A 332 22.92 -25.47 2.87
N ILE A 333 22.79 -25.94 4.11
CA ILE A 333 22.01 -25.25 5.15
C ILE A 333 22.64 -23.88 5.45
N ASN A 334 23.96 -23.81 5.59
CA ASN A 334 24.65 -22.53 5.83
C ASN A 334 24.40 -21.51 4.71
N GLU A 335 24.47 -21.93 3.44
CA GLU A 335 24.17 -21.02 2.32
C GLU A 335 22.70 -20.58 2.31
N LEU A 336 21.77 -21.50 2.60
CA LEU A 336 20.35 -21.15 2.75
C LEU A 336 20.11 -20.13 3.87
N MET A 337 20.75 -20.32 5.02
CA MET A 337 20.61 -19.38 6.15
C MET A 337 21.18 -18.00 5.82
N LYS A 338 22.27 -17.94 5.05
CA LYS A 338 22.83 -16.68 4.54
C LYS A 338 21.85 -15.97 3.60
N LEU A 339 21.20 -16.69 2.69
CA LEU A 339 20.17 -16.12 1.81
C LEU A 339 18.95 -15.63 2.60
N ILE A 340 18.52 -16.38 3.62
CA ILE A 340 17.42 -15.96 4.51
C ILE A 340 17.82 -14.67 5.25
N SER A 341 19.04 -14.58 5.78
CA SER A 341 19.55 -13.37 6.44
C SER A 341 19.56 -12.15 5.52
N GLN A 342 19.96 -12.32 4.25
CA GLN A 342 19.89 -11.23 3.27
C GLN A 342 18.44 -10.83 2.97
N SER A 343 17.55 -11.81 2.83
CA SER A 343 16.12 -11.57 2.60
C SER A 343 15.45 -10.86 3.77
N THR A 344 15.80 -11.19 5.01
CA THR A 344 15.23 -10.52 6.20
C THR A 344 15.69 -9.07 6.29
N VAL A 345 16.95 -8.76 5.94
CA VAL A 345 17.42 -7.37 5.83
C VAL A 345 16.60 -6.59 4.80
N SER A 346 16.38 -7.15 3.61
CA SER A 346 15.56 -6.51 2.57
C SER A 346 14.10 -6.34 2.99
N GLN A 347 13.53 -7.32 3.69
CA GLN A 347 12.17 -7.23 4.23
C GLN A 347 12.06 -6.15 5.31
N ALA A 348 13.06 -6.03 6.19
CA ALA A 348 13.08 -4.99 7.21
C ALA A 348 13.09 -3.57 6.60
N ASP A 349 13.87 -3.36 5.53
CA ASP A 349 13.91 -2.08 4.81
C ASP A 349 12.56 -1.77 4.12
N THR A 350 11.95 -2.79 3.53
CA THR A 350 10.60 -2.69 2.95
C THR A 350 9.57 -2.34 4.02
N SER A 351 9.59 -2.99 5.19
CA SER A 351 8.71 -2.69 6.31
C SER A 351 8.83 -1.23 6.78
N ARG A 352 10.06 -0.69 6.82
CA ARG A 352 10.29 0.74 7.14
C ARG A 352 9.68 1.65 6.09
N THR A 353 9.85 1.32 4.81
CA THR A 353 9.26 2.09 3.72
C THR A 353 7.73 2.09 3.79
N VAL A 354 7.12 0.93 4.03
CA VAL A 354 5.66 0.79 4.21
C VAL A 354 5.18 1.60 5.43
N THR A 355 5.92 1.56 6.53
CA THR A 355 5.63 2.35 7.74
C THR A 355 5.56 3.84 7.42
N ASN A 356 6.55 4.36 6.68
CA ASN A 356 6.59 5.77 6.28
C ASN A 356 5.41 6.14 5.38
N LEU A 357 5.05 5.28 4.42
CA LEU A 357 3.91 5.49 3.52
C LEU A 357 2.58 5.53 4.30
N ILE A 358 2.39 4.62 5.25
CA ILE A 358 1.20 4.58 6.12
C ILE A 358 1.12 5.86 6.97
N GLN A 359 2.24 6.33 7.52
CA GLN A 359 2.26 7.61 8.25
C GLN A 359 1.90 8.81 7.37
N GLN A 360 2.32 8.82 6.10
CA GLN A 360 1.93 9.85 5.15
C GLN A 360 0.43 9.80 4.84
N ILE A 361 -0.14 8.60 4.67
CA ILE A 361 -1.58 8.40 4.48
C ILE A 361 -2.35 8.91 5.70
N ALA A 362 -1.94 8.57 6.92
CA ALA A 362 -2.57 9.05 8.15
C ALA A 362 -2.63 10.59 8.20
N LYS A 363 -1.51 11.25 7.89
CA LYS A 363 -1.42 12.70 7.83
C LYS A 363 -2.33 13.29 6.74
N GLN A 364 -2.47 12.60 5.61
CA GLN A 364 -3.32 13.05 4.53
C GLN A 364 -4.81 12.88 4.87
N SER A 365 -5.19 11.83 5.59
CA SER A 365 -6.55 11.65 6.12
C SER A 365 -6.91 12.74 7.12
N GLU A 366 -5.99 13.10 8.03
CA GLU A 366 -6.18 14.22 8.96
C GLU A 366 -6.34 15.56 8.22
N ALA A 367 -5.50 15.81 7.21
CA ALA A 367 -5.62 17.01 6.38
C ALA A 367 -6.96 17.07 5.61
N ARG A 368 -7.45 15.92 5.12
CA ARG A 368 -8.77 15.82 4.46
C ARG A 368 -9.90 16.11 5.44
N LEU A 369 -9.84 15.57 6.66
CA LEU A 369 -10.84 15.85 7.70
C LEU A 369 -10.92 17.35 8.01
N ASN A 370 -9.77 17.99 8.22
CA ASN A 370 -9.71 19.43 8.47
C ASN A 370 -10.24 20.25 7.27
N SER A 371 -9.90 19.85 6.04
CA SER A 371 -10.38 20.51 4.82
C SER A 371 -11.90 20.38 4.67
N SER A 372 -12.46 19.19 4.91
CA SER A 372 -13.91 18.97 4.90
C SER A 372 -14.62 19.86 5.92
N GLN A 373 -14.08 20.00 7.14
CA GLN A 373 -14.64 20.91 8.15
C GLN A 373 -14.62 22.38 7.70
N GLN A 374 -13.53 22.83 7.08
CA GLN A 374 -13.42 24.19 6.56
C GLN A 374 -14.40 24.46 5.40
N ILE A 375 -14.57 23.48 4.51
CA ILE A 375 -15.54 23.59 3.41
C ILE A 375 -16.95 23.65 3.98
N ALA A 376 -17.31 22.78 4.93
CA ALA A 376 -18.62 22.80 5.58
C ALA A 376 -18.93 24.17 6.22
N GLN A 377 -17.97 24.78 6.91
CA GLN A 377 -18.11 26.13 7.47
C GLN A 377 -18.33 27.20 6.39
N SER A 378 -17.56 27.12 5.29
CA SER A 378 -17.67 28.06 4.17
C SER A 378 -19.01 27.92 3.44
N MET A 379 -19.51 26.69 3.34
CA MET A 379 -20.83 26.41 2.78
C MET A 379 -21.94 26.97 3.66
N GLN A 380 -21.85 26.82 4.98
CA GLN A 380 -22.82 27.41 5.90
C GLN A 380 -22.86 28.94 5.76
N ALA A 381 -21.69 29.59 5.63
CA ALA A 381 -21.63 31.04 5.37
C ALA A 381 -22.26 31.41 4.01
N THR A 382 -22.02 30.60 2.97
CA THR A 382 -22.61 30.83 1.63
C THR A 382 -24.14 30.64 1.66
N ALA A 383 -24.64 29.65 2.39
CA ALA A 383 -26.07 29.41 2.58
C ALA A 383 -26.75 30.61 3.26
N GLN A 384 -26.10 31.20 4.27
CA GLN A 384 -26.60 32.41 4.92
C GLN A 384 -26.69 33.60 3.94
N VAL A 385 -25.69 33.77 3.07
CA VAL A 385 -25.71 34.84 2.05
C VAL A 385 -26.81 34.60 1.01
N ALA A 386 -26.97 33.36 0.52
CA ALA A 386 -28.03 33.00 -0.42
C ALA A 386 -29.42 33.26 0.18
N GLN A 387 -29.63 32.88 1.45
CA GLN A 387 -30.88 33.15 2.17
C GLN A 387 -31.13 34.65 2.36
N GLN A 388 -30.10 35.45 2.65
CA GLN A 388 -30.21 36.90 2.75
C GLN A 388 -30.60 37.55 1.41
N LEU A 389 -30.02 37.07 0.30
CA LEU A 389 -30.37 37.54 -1.05
C LEU A 389 -31.82 37.16 -1.41
N GLU A 390 -32.22 35.93 -1.11
CA GLU A 390 -33.60 35.47 -1.31
C GLU A 390 -34.59 36.34 -0.53
N SER A 391 -34.36 36.55 0.78
CA SER A 391 -35.20 37.43 1.61
C SER A 391 -35.18 38.89 1.17
N ALA A 392 -34.06 39.40 0.65
CA ALA A 392 -34.00 40.77 0.12
C ALA A 392 -34.84 40.92 -1.15
N VAL A 393 -34.89 39.88 -1.98
CA VAL A 393 -35.66 39.87 -3.23
C VAL A 393 -37.14 39.57 -3.00
N GLU A 394 -37.49 38.80 -1.96
CA GLU A 394 -38.89 38.59 -1.54
C GLU A 394 -39.61 39.89 -1.14
N GLN A 395 -38.87 40.94 -0.78
CA GLN A 395 -39.45 42.27 -0.54
C GLN A 395 -40.02 42.89 -1.82
N PHE A 396 -39.51 42.48 -2.99
CA PHE A 396 -40.07 42.90 -4.27
C PHE A 396 -41.31 42.06 -4.61
N LYS A 397 -42.47 42.69 -4.72
CA LYS A 397 -43.67 42.01 -5.22
C LYS A 397 -43.56 41.89 -6.72
N VAL A 398 -43.46 40.65 -7.17
CA VAL A 398 -43.48 40.30 -8.58
C VAL A 398 -44.79 39.55 -8.82
N ALA A 399 -45.57 39.95 -9.83
CA ALA A 399 -46.75 39.18 -10.22
C ALA A 399 -46.27 37.81 -10.72
N GLU A 400 -46.81 36.74 -10.14
CA GLU A 400 -46.55 35.34 -10.51
C GLU A 400 -46.66 35.11 -12.03
#